data_AF-A0AAV4FRS4-F1
#
_entry.id   AF-A0AAV4FRS4-F1
#
_cell.length_a   1.000
_cell.length_b   1.000
_cell.length_c   1.000
_cell.angle_alpha   90.00
_cell.angle_beta   90.00
_cell.angle_gamma   90.00
#
_symmetry.space_group_name_H-M   'P 1'
#
loop_
_entity.id
_entity.type
_entity.pdbx_description
1 polymer ?
#
loop_
_entity_poly.entity_id
_entity_poly.type
_entity_poly.pdbx_seq_one_letter_code
_entity_poly.pdbx_strand_id
1 'polypeptide(L)'
;MSGLIFKALVLLATLVVCVNCRRRCFPGVKLIHSPVCASDGKIYGNRDIMKLAACRQNTNLTVADPATCPGLARSRVRPMLRHENRL
;
A
#
# COMPACT_ATOMS: atom_id res chain seq x y z
N MET A 1 36.77 32.82 4.41
CA MET A 1 35.94 31.84 5.16
C MET A 1 36.50 30.46 4.92
N SER A 2 36.96 29.77 5.96
CA SER A 2 37.71 28.51 5.87
C SER A 2 36.88 27.42 5.18
N GLY A 3 37.43 26.72 4.19
CA GLY A 3 36.73 25.65 3.46
C GLY A 3 36.19 24.51 4.34
N LEU A 4 36.77 24.33 5.54
CA LEU A 4 36.27 23.42 6.58
C LEU A 4 34.89 23.84 7.11
N ILE A 5 34.68 25.14 7.31
CA ILE A 5 33.42 25.70 7.82
C ILE A 5 32.35 25.55 6.74
N PHE A 6 32.69 25.83 5.48
CA PHE A 6 31.76 25.65 4.35
C PHE A 6 31.36 24.17 4.18
N LYS A 7 32.33 23.25 4.25
CA LYS A 7 32.06 21.80 4.21
C LYS A 7 31.17 21.32 5.37
N ALA A 8 31.42 21.81 6.58
CA ALA A 8 30.60 21.49 7.74
C ALA A 8 29.14 22.00 7.57
N LEU A 9 28.96 23.22 7.07
CA LEU A 9 27.63 23.77 6.79
C LEU A 9 26.88 22.98 5.70
N VAL A 10 27.57 22.56 4.64
CA VAL A 10 26.99 21.74 3.56
C VAL A 10 26.62 20.34 4.08
N LEU A 11 27.46 19.70 4.90
CA LEU A 11 27.15 18.40 5.53
C LEU A 11 25.96 18.49 6.49
N LEU A 12 25.91 19.53 7.32
CA LEU A 12 24.77 19.77 8.23
C LEU A 12 23.47 20.04 7.45
N ALA A 13 23.54 20.83 6.37
CA ALA A 13 22.37 21.12 5.54
C ALA A 13 21.89 19.90 4.73
N THR A 14 22.80 19.08 4.20
CA THR A 14 22.44 17.88 3.41
C THR A 14 21.87 16.75 4.26
N LEU A 15 22.31 16.58 5.52
CA LEU A 15 21.66 15.66 6.48
C LEU A 15 20.22 16.10 6.82
N VAL A 16 19.89 17.38 6.63
CA VAL A 16 18.54 17.94 6.79
C VAL A 16 17.72 17.81 5.49
N VAL A 17 18.36 17.59 4.33
CA VAL A 17 17.70 17.38 3.04
C VAL A 17 17.09 15.96 2.98
N CYS A 18 15.77 15.95 3.14
CA CYS A 18 14.80 14.85 3.18
C CYS A 18 14.81 13.87 4.36
N VAL A 19 15.03 14.35 5.58
CA VAL A 19 14.46 13.70 6.79
C VAL A 19 12.98 14.10 6.99
N ASN A 20 12.58 15.28 6.51
CA ASN A 20 11.19 15.77 6.57
C ASN A 20 10.56 15.91 5.17
N CYS A 21 10.71 14.88 4.34
CA CYS A 21 9.82 14.66 3.21
C CYS A 21 8.40 14.36 3.79
N ARG A 22 7.67 15.40 4.22
CA ARG A 22 6.27 15.32 4.68
C ARG A 22 5.43 14.79 3.51
N ARG A 23 5.29 13.47 3.40
CA ARG A 23 4.47 12.80 2.38
C ARG A 23 3.01 13.14 2.65
N ARG A 24 2.55 14.28 2.12
CA ARG A 24 1.13 14.61 2.09
C ARG A 24 0.47 13.55 1.22
N CYS A 25 -0.17 12.58 1.87
CA CYS A 25 -0.90 11.53 1.18
C CYS A 25 -2.18 12.15 0.62
N PHE A 26 -2.13 12.51 -0.66
CA PHE A 26 -3.31 12.93 -1.41
C PHE A 26 -3.60 11.99 -2.59
N PRO A 27 -4.00 10.74 -2.34
CA PRO A 27 -4.59 9.92 -3.37
C PRO A 27 -6.06 10.30 -3.53
N GLY A 28 -6.46 10.62 -4.77
CA GLY A 28 -7.87 10.66 -5.13
C GLY A 28 -8.44 9.24 -5.01
N VAL A 29 -9.21 8.98 -3.95
CA VAL A 29 -9.83 7.67 -3.73
C VAL A 29 -11.09 7.58 -4.59
N LYS A 30 -11.13 6.59 -5.48
CA LYS A 30 -12.37 6.22 -6.19
C LYS A 30 -13.22 5.33 -5.28
N LEU A 31 -14.54 5.52 -5.29
CA LEU A 31 -15.50 4.70 -4.52
C LEU A 31 -15.83 3.36 -5.21
N ILE A 32 -15.00 2.90 -6.14
CA ILE A 32 -15.18 1.64 -6.86
C ILE A 32 -14.77 0.48 -5.95
N HIS A 33 -15.61 -0.55 -5.85
CA HIS A 33 -15.29 -1.77 -5.11
C HIS A 33 -14.61 -2.78 -6.05
N SER A 34 -13.30 -2.89 -5.97
CA SER A 34 -12.46 -3.77 -6.78
C SER A 34 -11.32 -4.35 -5.92
N PRO A 35 -11.63 -5.33 -5.05
CA PRO A 35 -10.75 -5.72 -3.97
C PRO A 35 -9.42 -6.29 -4.49
N VAL A 36 -8.31 -5.88 -3.87
CA VAL A 36 -6.95 -6.32 -4.20
C VAL A 36 -6.27 -6.93 -2.99
N CYS A 37 -5.52 -8.02 -3.20
CA CYS A 37 -4.59 -8.54 -2.21
C CYS A 37 -3.29 -7.73 -2.27
N ALA A 38 -2.80 -7.25 -1.14
CA ALA A 38 -1.53 -6.55 -1.05
C ALA A 38 -0.43 -7.46 -0.48
N SER A 39 0.82 -7.05 -0.65
CA SER A 39 2.03 -7.75 -0.18
C SER A 39 2.12 -7.95 1.33
N ASP A 40 1.31 -7.22 2.11
CA ASP A 40 1.16 -7.39 3.55
C ASP A 40 0.09 -8.43 3.93
N GLY A 41 -0.46 -9.15 2.95
CA GLY A 41 -1.49 -10.17 3.15
C GLY A 41 -2.88 -9.61 3.43
N LYS A 42 -3.08 -8.29 3.33
CA LYS A 42 -4.39 -7.65 3.55
C LYS A 42 -5.13 -7.41 2.25
N ILE A 43 -6.45 -7.41 2.35
CA ILE A 43 -7.34 -7.08 1.25
C ILE A 43 -7.74 -5.61 1.37
N TYR A 44 -7.50 -4.85 0.31
CA TYR A 44 -7.92 -3.46 0.20
C TYR A 44 -9.09 -3.36 -0.77
N GLY A 45 -10.11 -2.54 -0.44
CA GLY A 45 -11.33 -2.42 -1.24
C GLY A 45 -11.10 -1.97 -2.69
N ASN A 46 -9.98 -1.29 -2.95
CA ASN A 46 -9.43 -1.07 -4.28
C ASN A 46 -7.93 -0.68 -4.21
N ARG A 47 -7.30 -0.57 -5.39
CA ARG A 47 -5.90 -0.15 -5.53
C ARG A 47 -5.60 1.24 -4.97
N ASP A 48 -6.54 2.18 -5.05
CA ASP A 48 -6.32 3.56 -4.57
C ASP A 48 -6.30 3.62 -3.04
N ILE A 49 -7.20 2.88 -2.39
CA ILE A 49 -7.22 2.69 -0.93
C ILE A 49 -5.91 2.01 -0.47
N MET A 50 -5.43 0.99 -1.21
CA MET A 50 -4.14 0.34 -0.93
C MET A 50 -2.97 1.35 -0.99
N LYS A 51 -2.90 2.16 -2.04
CA LYS A 51 -1.87 3.20 -2.20
C LYS A 51 -1.95 4.27 -1.09
N LEU A 52 -3.17 4.65 -0.69
CA LEU A 52 -3.37 5.58 0.41
C LEU A 52 -2.84 5.02 1.72
N ALA A 53 -3.14 3.75 2.01
CA ALA A 53 -2.64 3.08 3.21
C ALA A 53 -1.11 2.98 3.20
N ALA A 54 -0.51 2.57 2.08
CA ALA A 54 0.94 2.52 1.90
C ALA A 54 1.59 3.89 2.17
N CYS A 55 1.03 4.94 1.58
CA CYS A 55 1.51 6.30 1.81
C CYS A 55 1.42 6.71 3.29
N ARG A 56 0.25 6.51 3.93
CA ARG A 56 0.01 6.94 5.32
C ARG A 56 0.89 6.19 6.33
N GLN A 57 1.17 4.92 6.05
CA GLN A 57 2.01 4.08 6.91
C GLN A 57 3.50 4.22 6.57
N ASN A 58 3.83 5.00 5.54
CA ASN A 58 5.17 5.11 5.00
C ASN A 58 5.78 3.73 4.63
N THR A 59 4.93 2.83 4.14
CA THR A 59 5.30 1.49 3.69
C THR A 59 5.18 1.40 2.17
N ASN A 60 5.81 0.39 1.59
CA ASN A 60 5.63 0.04 0.18
C ASN A 60 4.72 -1.19 0.12
N LEU A 61 3.52 -1.02 -0.45
CA LEU A 61 2.59 -2.12 -0.71
C LEU A 61 2.52 -2.37 -2.22
N THR A 62 2.76 -3.61 -2.61
CA THR A 62 2.55 -4.10 -3.98
C THR A 62 1.33 -5.00 -4.02
N VAL A 63 0.77 -5.22 -5.22
CA VAL A 63 -0.30 -6.20 -5.39
C VAL A 63 0.32 -7.59 -5.32
N ALA A 64 -0.22 -8.44 -4.45
CA ALA A 64 0.21 -9.81 -4.25
C ALA A 64 -0.71 -10.79 -5.00
N ASP A 65 -0.30 -12.05 -5.00
CA ASP A 65 -1.14 -13.15 -5.50
C ASP A 65 -2.45 -13.23 -4.68
N PRO A 66 -3.62 -13.31 -5.33
CA PRO A 66 -4.90 -13.56 -4.66
C PRO A 66 -4.90 -14.73 -3.67
N ALA A 67 -4.08 -15.76 -3.91
CA ALA A 67 -3.96 -16.94 -3.05
C ALA A 67 -3.35 -16.61 -1.68
N THR A 68 -2.54 -15.56 -1.58
CA THR A 68 -1.93 -15.09 -0.33
C THR A 68 -2.97 -14.47 0.61
N CYS A 69 -4.13 -14.06 0.09
CA CYS A 69 -5.23 -13.50 0.87
C CYS A 69 -6.42 -14.47 0.95
N PRO A 70 -6.65 -15.16 2.09
CA PRO A 70 -7.67 -16.21 2.22
C PRO A 70 -9.11 -15.71 1.99
N GLY A 71 -9.35 -14.39 2.04
CA GLY A 71 -10.64 -13.78 1.73
C GLY A 71 -10.88 -13.48 0.25
N LEU A 72 -9.84 -13.36 -0.59
CA LEU A 72 -9.99 -12.98 -2.01
C LEU A 72 -10.28 -14.20 -2.89
N ALA A 73 -9.71 -15.35 -2.55
CA ALA A 73 -9.91 -16.62 -3.25
C ALA A 73 -11.34 -17.18 -3.13
N ARG A 74 -12.05 -16.87 -2.04
CA ARG A 74 -13.44 -17.30 -1.82
C ARG A 74 -14.43 -16.76 -2.86
N SER A 75 -14.05 -15.74 -3.61
CA SER A 75 -14.91 -15.14 -4.63
C SER A 75 -14.80 -15.79 -6.01
N ARG A 76 -13.84 -16.72 -6.24
CA ARG A 76 -13.66 -17.35 -7.56
C ARG A 76 -14.14 -18.79 -7.70
N VAL A 77 -14.42 -19.52 -6.63
CA VAL A 77 -14.98 -20.89 -6.74
C VAL A 77 -15.88 -21.19 -5.54
N ARG A 78 -17.10 -20.67 -5.54
CA ARG A 78 -18.23 -21.55 -5.25
C ARG A 78 -18.70 -22.02 -6.61
N PRO A 79 -18.48 -23.29 -7.02
CA PRO A 79 -19.46 -23.88 -7.92
C PRO A 79 -20.80 -23.64 -7.22
N MET A 80 -21.81 -23.22 -7.96
CA MET A 80 -23.18 -23.35 -7.48
C MET A 80 -23.33 -24.84 -7.16
N LEU A 81 -23.04 -25.23 -5.91
CA LEU A 81 -23.39 -26.55 -5.41
C LEU A 81 -24.89 -26.52 -5.45
N ARG A 82 -25.40 -27.05 -6.57
CA ARG A 82 -26.78 -27.44 -6.78
C ARG A 82 -27.21 -28.00 -5.45
N HIS A 83 -28.21 -27.39 -4.82
CA HIS A 83 -28.90 -28.01 -3.72
C HIS A 83 -29.55 -29.29 -4.29
N GLU A 84 -28.78 -30.36 -4.43
CA GLU A 84 -29.30 -31.68 -4.64
C GLU A 84 -29.94 -32.10 -3.33
N ASN A 85 -31.27 -32.11 -3.36
CA ASN A 85 -32.14 -32.99 -2.59
C ASN A 85 -31.53 -33.55 -1.31
N ARG A 86 -31.79 -32.84 -0.21
CA ARG A 86 -31.87 -33.51 1.09
C ARG A 86 -33.31 -34.02 1.20
N LEU A 87 -33.42 -35.35 1.19
CA LEU A 87 -34.62 -36.17 1.41
C LEU A 87 -35.61 -35.55 2.40
#